data_AF-A0A0V1MGE5-F1
#
_entry.id   AF-A0A0V1MGE5-F1
#
_cell.length_a   1.000
_cell.length_b   1.000
_cell.length_c   1.000
_cell.angle_alpha   90.00
_cell.angle_beta   90.00
_cell.angle_gamma   90.00
#
_symmetry.space_group_name_H-M   'P 1'
#
loop_
_entity.id
_entity.type
_entity.pdbx_description
1 polymer ?
#
loop_
_entity_poly.entity_id
_entity_poly.type
_entity_poly.pdbx_seq_one_letter_code
_entity_poly.pdbx_strand_id
1 'polypeptide(L)'
;MDGLLKIAFVSSVIYEKYYAGLTSITRTYVPPKNASWKVPFPNYSPAYYSAPCDANKHCDPEKLSHTVKFNSIDNNVDRRSTGKKYSINEKGLPLNPNGRTGVQGRGILPFYGPNYVVVSLITRSSKPIEYLAVKNADTDLDILNMPAEFVTMPDSVKITPKAETVIKEIMLKSYGNKTIEEIFNKVTKKATLLFRGTLEDERNTDNAWIEAILIQLTDSNVRKLGLADVEESNNPLGLHWTPLEITELKAQLQRLVAQAHLSITDSAMQQAREFSWDIRDQGTAGKFKTFVNILANGVTMVNIVLTTASLAG
;
A
#
# COMPACT_ATOMS: atom_id res chain seq x y z
N MET A 1 -7.14 -41.63 5.54
CA MET A 1 -6.40 -41.12 6.71
C MET A 1 -6.11 -39.67 6.43
N ASP A 2 -6.91 -38.81 7.05
CA ASP A 2 -6.82 -37.36 6.97
C ASP A 2 -5.52 -36.87 7.60
N GLY A 3 -4.71 -36.20 6.79
CA GLY A 3 -3.61 -35.35 7.22
C GLY A 3 -3.88 -33.94 6.76
N LEU A 4 -4.99 -33.35 7.24
CA LEU A 4 -5.28 -31.92 7.10
C LEU A 4 -4.07 -31.14 7.61
N LEU A 5 -3.34 -30.54 6.68
CA LEU A 5 -2.29 -29.56 6.94
C LEU A 5 -2.96 -28.38 7.67
N LYS A 6 -2.95 -28.44 9.01
CA LYS A 6 -3.29 -27.29 9.85
C LYS A 6 -2.18 -26.27 9.66
N ILE A 7 -2.31 -25.38 8.68
CA ILE A 7 -1.51 -24.16 8.64
C ILE A 7 -2.10 -23.26 9.71
N ALA A 8 -1.56 -23.39 10.93
CA ALA A 8 -1.79 -22.41 11.97
C ALA A 8 -1.22 -21.08 11.47
N PHE A 9 -2.11 -20.11 11.18
CA PHE A 9 -1.71 -18.70 11.06
C PHE A 9 -1.28 -18.24 12.45
N VAL A 10 -0.01 -18.42 12.76
CA VAL A 10 0.62 -17.88 13.97
C VAL A 10 1.01 -16.45 13.64
N SER A 11 0.09 -15.50 13.77
CA SER A 11 0.41 -14.09 13.48
C SER A 11 0.62 -13.31 14.77
N SER A 12 1.86 -13.04 15.11
CA SER A 12 2.21 -11.96 16.01
C SER A 12 3.37 -11.21 15.39
N VAL A 13 3.11 -9.99 14.92
CA VAL A 13 4.16 -9.05 14.58
C VAL A 13 4.97 -8.81 15.84
N ILE A 14 6.28 -9.06 15.77
CA ILE A 14 7.18 -8.76 16.87
C ILE A 14 7.84 -7.44 16.54
N TYR A 15 7.36 -6.38 17.17
CA TYR A 15 7.98 -5.06 17.08
C TYR A 15 9.30 -5.03 17.85
N GLU A 16 10.22 -4.18 17.39
CA GLU A 16 11.47 -3.94 18.09
C GLU A 16 11.24 -3.31 19.48
N LYS A 17 12.22 -3.46 20.38
CA LYS A 17 12.14 -2.87 21.73
C LYS A 17 11.97 -1.35 21.70
N TYR A 18 12.68 -0.68 20.80
CA TYR A 18 12.68 0.78 20.69
C TYR A 18 11.76 1.21 19.56
N TYR A 19 10.89 2.19 19.83
CA TYR A 19 9.92 2.65 18.83
C TYR A 19 10.62 3.36 17.68
N ALA A 20 10.52 2.83 16.45
CA ALA A 20 11.05 3.43 15.23
C ALA A 20 12.51 3.94 15.36
N GLY A 21 13.38 3.18 16.05
CA GLY A 21 14.77 3.56 16.30
C GLY A 21 14.99 4.63 17.39
N LEU A 22 13.93 5.17 18.00
CA LEU A 22 14.02 6.14 19.09
C LEU A 22 14.30 5.44 20.42
N THR A 23 15.56 5.45 20.86
CA THR A 23 16.01 4.82 22.12
C THR A 23 15.34 5.41 23.37
N SER A 24 14.77 6.62 23.28
CA SER A 24 14.02 7.28 24.36
C SER A 24 12.63 6.69 24.59
N ILE A 25 12.07 5.95 23.64
CA ILE A 25 10.72 5.38 23.71
C ILE A 25 10.81 3.85 23.65
N THR A 26 10.53 3.19 24.77
CA THR A 26 10.53 1.72 24.87
C THR A 26 9.12 1.18 24.73
N ARG A 27 8.92 0.24 23.80
CA ARG A 27 7.65 -0.49 23.65
C ARG A 27 7.42 -1.39 24.87
N THR A 28 6.19 -1.40 25.39
CA THR A 28 5.78 -2.46 26.33
C THR A 28 5.73 -3.79 25.60
N TYR A 29 6.35 -4.82 26.17
CA TYR A 29 6.31 -6.16 25.59
C TYR A 29 4.87 -6.67 25.49
N VAL A 30 4.46 -7.06 24.28
CA VAL A 30 3.15 -7.66 24.01
C VAL A 30 3.39 -9.12 23.61
N PRO A 31 3.03 -10.09 24.48
CA PRO A 31 3.09 -11.49 24.10
C PRO A 31 2.22 -11.75 22.85
N PRO A 32 2.63 -12.62 21.92
CA PRO A 32 1.86 -12.97 20.72
C PRO A 32 0.36 -13.20 20.95
N LYS A 33 0.02 -13.98 21.98
CA LYS A 33 -1.37 -14.29 22.36
C LYS A 33 -2.18 -13.07 22.82
N ASN A 34 -1.52 -12.00 23.25
CA ASN A 34 -2.11 -10.77 23.76
C ASN A 34 -2.11 -9.63 22.73
N ALA A 35 -1.60 -9.85 21.52
CA ALA A 35 -1.62 -8.84 20.45
C ALA A 35 -3.05 -8.43 20.10
N SER A 36 -3.97 -9.38 19.95
CA SER A 36 -5.37 -9.07 19.60
C SER A 36 -6.08 -8.28 20.71
N TRP A 37 -6.73 -7.16 20.33
CA TRP A 37 -7.58 -6.38 21.23
C TRP A 37 -8.72 -7.19 21.87
N LYS A 38 -9.15 -8.29 21.22
CA LYS A 38 -10.19 -9.19 21.74
C LYS A 38 -9.73 -10.01 22.93
N VAL A 39 -8.42 -10.20 23.08
CA VAL A 39 -7.84 -10.91 24.21
C VAL A 39 -7.64 -9.91 25.36
N PRO A 40 -8.22 -10.15 26.55
CA PRO A 40 -7.95 -9.35 27.72
C PRO A 40 -6.45 -9.34 28.01
N PHE A 41 -5.92 -8.15 28.26
CA PHE A 41 -4.55 -7.99 28.74
C PHE A 41 -4.56 -7.00 29.92
N PRO A 42 -5.01 -7.48 31.10
CA PRO A 42 -5.03 -6.65 32.30
C PRO A 42 -3.64 -6.08 32.57
N ASN A 43 -3.56 -4.80 32.95
CA ASN A 43 -2.31 -4.06 33.19
C ASN A 43 -1.49 -3.69 31.94
N TYR A 44 -2.04 -3.84 30.74
CA TYR A 44 -1.42 -3.28 29.54
C TYR A 44 -1.39 -1.74 29.61
N SER A 45 -0.23 -1.19 29.98
CA SER A 45 0.03 0.23 30.13
C SER A 45 1.22 0.68 29.28
N PRO A 46 1.08 0.64 27.94
CA PRO A 46 2.10 1.13 26.99
C PRO A 46 2.49 2.60 27.19
N ALA A 47 3.73 2.92 26.83
CA ALA A 47 4.21 4.30 26.78
C ALA A 47 3.36 5.12 25.79
N TYR A 48 3.08 6.38 26.12
CA TYR A 48 2.44 7.32 25.21
C TYR A 48 3.50 8.13 24.47
N TYR A 49 3.41 8.18 23.14
CA TYR A 49 4.26 9.01 22.31
C TYR A 49 3.52 9.53 21.08
N SER A 50 3.58 10.84 20.87
CA SER A 50 3.10 11.53 19.67
C SER A 50 4.10 12.64 19.36
N ALA A 51 4.74 12.58 18.20
CA ALA A 51 5.67 13.63 17.79
C ALA A 51 4.92 14.95 17.49
N PRO A 52 5.53 16.11 17.79
CA PRO A 52 4.98 17.40 17.38
C PRO A 52 4.70 17.43 15.88
N CYS A 53 3.55 17.99 15.51
CA CYS A 53 3.25 18.25 14.11
C CYS A 53 4.07 19.46 13.63
N ASP A 54 4.84 19.28 12.56
CA ASP A 54 5.57 20.36 11.90
C ASP A 54 4.57 21.41 11.38
N ALA A 55 4.82 22.70 11.67
CA ALA A 55 3.93 23.80 11.30
C ALA A 55 3.69 23.89 9.78
N ASN A 56 4.62 23.38 8.97
CA ASN A 56 4.52 23.37 7.51
C ASN A 56 3.90 22.08 6.95
N LYS A 57 3.54 21.12 7.80
CA LYS A 57 2.95 19.84 7.39
C LYS A 57 1.50 19.75 7.83
N HIS A 58 0.72 19.08 7.01
CA HIS A 58 -0.62 18.68 7.40
C HIS A 58 -0.54 17.41 8.24
N CYS A 59 -0.71 17.54 9.56
CA CYS A 59 -0.75 16.43 10.51
C CYS A 59 -1.70 16.70 11.67
N ASP A 60 -2.09 15.64 12.36
CA ASP A 60 -2.84 15.75 13.59
C ASP A 60 -1.95 16.35 14.71
N PRO A 61 -2.52 17.17 15.61
CA PRO A 61 -1.77 17.66 16.76
C PRO A 61 -1.34 16.52 17.69
N GLU A 62 -0.41 16.81 18.61
CA GLU A 62 0.03 15.85 19.62
C GLU A 62 -1.15 15.36 20.48
N LYS A 63 -1.97 16.31 20.95
CA LYS A 63 -3.23 16.07 21.67
C LYS A 63 -4.39 16.28 20.71
N LEU A 64 -5.09 15.20 20.41
CA LEU A 64 -6.18 15.21 19.44
C LEU A 64 -7.39 15.98 19.99
N SER A 65 -8.01 16.81 19.14
CA SER A 65 -9.32 17.39 19.43
C SER A 65 -10.41 16.31 19.37
N HIS A 66 -11.46 16.46 20.18
CA HIS A 66 -12.62 15.57 20.19
C HIS A 66 -13.47 15.66 18.89
N THR A 67 -13.12 16.54 17.96
CA THR A 67 -13.87 16.81 16.73
C THR A 67 -13.46 15.97 15.53
N VAL A 68 -12.37 15.20 15.63
CA VAL A 68 -11.87 14.38 14.52
C VAL A 68 -12.84 13.24 14.19
N LYS A 69 -13.20 13.10 12.91
CA LYS A 69 -14.17 12.08 12.47
C LYS A 69 -13.46 10.84 11.91
N PHE A 70 -13.21 9.87 12.78
CA PHE A 70 -12.67 8.57 12.41
C PHE A 70 -13.64 7.73 11.56
N ASN A 71 -13.10 6.77 10.79
CA ASN A 71 -13.85 5.94 9.85
C ASN A 71 -14.64 6.73 8.79
N SER A 72 -14.19 7.95 8.46
CA SER A 72 -14.75 8.82 7.43
C SER A 72 -13.67 9.70 6.80
N ILE A 73 -14.00 10.41 5.72
CA ILE A 73 -13.13 11.49 5.22
C ILE A 73 -13.40 12.74 6.06
N ASP A 74 -12.34 13.33 6.61
CA ASP A 74 -12.40 14.49 7.49
C ASP A 74 -11.33 15.50 7.07
N ASN A 75 -11.76 16.71 6.65
CA ASN A 75 -10.86 17.79 6.21
C ASN A 75 -9.80 17.36 5.18
N ASN A 76 -10.20 16.64 4.12
CA ASN A 76 -9.31 16.13 3.07
C ASN A 76 -8.27 15.09 3.55
N VAL A 77 -8.56 14.42 4.67
CA VAL A 77 -7.86 13.24 5.16
C VAL A 77 -8.81 12.06 5.16
N ASP A 78 -8.50 11.03 4.40
CA ASP A 78 -9.23 9.77 4.46
C ASP A 78 -8.82 8.99 5.71
N ARG A 79 -9.70 8.94 6.70
CA ARG A 79 -9.49 8.21 7.95
C ARG A 79 -10.21 6.86 7.95
N ARG A 80 -10.72 6.38 6.81
CA ARG A 80 -11.25 5.01 6.68
C ARG A 80 -10.06 4.05 6.61
N SER A 81 -10.28 2.75 6.87
CA SER A 81 -9.25 1.70 6.70
C SER A 81 -9.66 0.77 5.56
N THR A 82 -8.69 0.13 4.91
CA THR A 82 -8.90 -0.68 3.69
C THR A 82 -9.50 -2.07 3.92
N GLY A 83 -10.62 -2.15 4.61
CA GLY A 83 -11.39 -3.39 4.61
C GLY A 83 -12.54 -3.35 5.58
N LYS A 84 -12.31 -2.81 6.77
CA LYS A 84 -13.34 -2.69 7.79
C LYS A 84 -13.14 -1.44 8.62
N LYS A 85 -14.23 -1.00 9.25
CA LYS A 85 -14.17 0.01 10.29
C LYS A 85 -13.32 -0.50 11.44
N TYR A 86 -12.36 0.30 11.89
CA TYR A 86 -11.60 0.03 13.10
C TYR A 86 -12.37 0.53 14.33
N SER A 87 -12.08 -0.10 15.46
CA SER A 87 -12.68 0.28 16.74
C SER A 87 -12.07 1.56 17.27
N ILE A 88 -12.84 2.30 18.07
CA ILE A 88 -12.40 3.48 18.81
C ILE A 88 -12.45 3.10 20.30
N ASN A 89 -11.40 3.41 21.06
CA ASN A 89 -11.34 3.13 22.49
C ASN A 89 -12.09 4.18 23.32
N GLU A 90 -12.18 3.94 24.63
CA GLU A 90 -12.89 4.83 25.58
C GLU A 90 -12.30 6.25 25.65
N LYS A 91 -11.03 6.43 25.26
CA LYS A 91 -10.36 7.74 25.16
C LYS A 91 -10.65 8.45 23.83
N GLY A 92 -11.49 7.88 22.97
CA GLY A 92 -11.80 8.43 21.66
C GLY A 92 -10.70 8.22 20.61
N LEU A 93 -9.73 7.34 20.85
CA LEU A 93 -8.63 7.08 19.93
C LEU A 93 -8.86 5.81 19.10
N PRO A 94 -8.44 5.77 17.83
CA PRO A 94 -8.57 4.59 16.99
C PRO A 94 -7.69 3.46 17.54
N LEU A 95 -8.12 2.22 17.35
CA LEU A 95 -7.37 1.02 17.71
C LEU A 95 -6.82 0.36 16.45
N ASN A 96 -5.52 0.14 16.41
CA ASN A 96 -4.83 -0.52 15.31
C ASN A 96 -5.49 -1.87 14.99
N PRO A 97 -5.97 -2.11 13.76
CA PRO A 97 -6.68 -3.33 13.39
C PRO A 97 -5.84 -4.61 13.56
N ASN A 98 -4.51 -4.49 13.56
CA ASN A 98 -3.57 -5.62 13.73
C ASN A 98 -3.26 -5.92 15.20
N GLY A 99 -3.70 -5.08 16.13
CA GLY A 99 -3.58 -5.32 17.57
C GLY A 99 -2.71 -4.32 18.32
N ARG A 100 -2.36 -4.71 19.54
CA ARG A 100 -1.45 -4.00 20.44
C ARG A 100 -0.03 -4.06 19.90
N THR A 101 0.65 -2.93 19.98
CA THR A 101 2.01 -2.68 19.48
C THR A 101 2.99 -2.31 20.60
N GLY A 102 2.50 -2.04 21.81
CA GLY A 102 3.32 -1.65 22.96
C GLY A 102 3.54 -0.14 23.12
N VAL A 103 2.94 0.72 22.27
CA VAL A 103 3.01 2.19 22.34
C VAL A 103 1.67 2.80 21.97
N GLN A 104 1.18 3.78 22.74
CA GLN A 104 -0.01 4.59 22.41
C GLN A 104 0.39 5.95 21.84
N GLY A 105 -0.61 6.65 21.32
CA GLY A 105 -0.41 7.91 20.63
C GLY A 105 -0.16 7.67 19.14
N ARG A 106 0.16 8.74 18.43
CA ARG A 106 0.35 8.74 16.98
C ARG A 106 1.76 8.31 16.57
N GLY A 107 2.69 8.35 17.51
CA GLY A 107 4.11 8.17 17.25
C GLY A 107 4.63 9.25 16.29
N ILE A 108 5.46 8.87 15.32
CA ILE A 108 5.97 9.80 14.30
C ILE A 108 5.07 9.92 13.04
N LEU A 109 4.01 9.11 12.93
CA LEU A 109 3.11 9.16 11.78
C LEU A 109 2.27 10.45 11.77
N PRO A 110 1.91 11.04 10.62
CA PRO A 110 1.22 12.33 10.57
C PRO A 110 -0.22 12.30 11.11
N PHE A 111 -0.94 11.18 11.03
CA PHE A 111 -2.35 11.10 11.44
C PHE A 111 -2.64 9.95 12.40
N TYR A 112 -3.61 10.14 13.30
CA TYR A 112 -4.19 9.05 14.07
C TYR A 112 -5.04 8.18 13.16
N GLY A 113 -4.95 6.86 13.34
CA GLY A 113 -5.56 5.87 12.47
C GLY A 113 -4.66 5.52 11.28
N PRO A 114 -5.23 5.27 10.09
CA PRO A 114 -4.47 4.86 8.91
C PRO A 114 -3.67 6.03 8.30
N ASN A 115 -2.44 5.74 7.91
CA ASN A 115 -1.54 6.62 7.17
C ASN A 115 -1.22 5.94 5.84
N TYR A 116 -1.72 6.51 4.76
CA TYR A 116 -1.70 5.85 3.46
C TYR A 116 -0.42 6.10 2.69
N VAL A 117 0.13 5.04 2.12
CA VAL A 117 1.25 5.08 1.19
C VAL A 117 0.77 4.51 -0.14
N VAL A 118 0.83 5.31 -1.19
CA VAL A 118 0.59 4.83 -2.56
C VAL A 118 1.92 4.48 -3.18
N VAL A 119 1.99 3.30 -3.79
CA VAL A 119 3.15 2.81 -4.53
C VAL A 119 2.75 2.64 -5.99
N SER A 120 3.49 3.27 -6.90
CA SER A 120 3.21 3.25 -8.34
C SER A 120 4.16 2.30 -9.07
N LEU A 121 3.69 1.09 -9.38
CA LEU A 121 4.39 0.17 -10.27
C LEU A 121 4.12 0.55 -11.72
N ILE A 122 4.98 1.38 -12.29
CA ILE A 122 4.89 1.78 -13.70
C ILE A 122 5.82 0.88 -14.49
N THR A 123 5.27 0.10 -15.42
CA THR A 123 6.05 -0.83 -16.27
C THR A 123 5.97 -0.44 -17.73
N ARG A 124 7.08 -0.59 -18.46
CA ARG A 124 7.13 -0.42 -19.92
C ARG A 124 7.78 -1.61 -20.62
N SER A 125 7.67 -1.63 -21.95
CA SER A 125 8.20 -2.70 -22.81
C SER A 125 7.56 -4.07 -22.53
N SER A 126 7.89 -5.05 -23.38
CA SER A 126 7.50 -6.45 -23.18
C SER A 126 8.70 -7.37 -23.04
N LYS A 127 9.87 -7.02 -23.60
CA LYS A 127 11.09 -7.83 -23.59
C LYS A 127 12.36 -6.95 -23.71
N PRO A 128 13.16 -6.77 -22.64
CA PRO A 128 12.78 -7.03 -21.25
C PRO A 128 11.64 -6.11 -20.80
N ILE A 129 10.87 -6.53 -19.79
CA ILE A 129 9.98 -5.61 -19.07
C ILE A 129 10.86 -4.73 -18.20
N GLU A 130 10.60 -3.43 -18.21
CA GLU A 130 11.25 -2.48 -17.32
C GLU A 130 10.22 -1.85 -16.39
N TYR A 131 10.65 -1.46 -15.20
CA TYR A 131 9.84 -0.65 -14.28
C TYR A 131 10.52 0.69 -13.99
N LEU A 132 9.71 1.68 -13.65
CA LEU A 132 10.20 2.97 -13.20
C LEU A 132 10.68 2.85 -11.75
N ALA A 133 11.99 2.89 -11.56
CA ALA A 133 12.63 2.89 -10.26
C ALA A 133 12.90 4.33 -9.77
N VAL A 134 13.10 4.50 -8.47
CA VAL A 134 13.47 5.74 -7.79
C VAL A 134 14.75 5.50 -6.98
N LYS A 135 15.69 6.45 -7.05
CA LYS A 135 16.93 6.38 -6.25
C LYS A 135 16.85 7.20 -4.97
N ASN A 136 16.28 8.39 -5.09
CA ASN A 136 16.11 9.31 -3.97
C ASN A 136 14.68 9.15 -3.45
N ALA A 137 14.42 8.02 -2.79
CA ALA A 137 13.11 7.71 -2.26
C ALA A 137 12.70 8.74 -1.18
N ASP A 138 11.45 9.21 -1.26
CA ASP A 138 10.88 10.14 -0.27
C ASP A 138 10.42 9.47 1.02
N THR A 139 10.38 8.14 1.01
CA THR A 139 9.96 7.32 2.13
C THR A 139 11.02 6.28 2.40
N ASP A 140 11.34 6.07 3.67
CA ASP A 140 12.18 4.95 4.12
C ASP A 140 11.46 3.59 4.03
N LEU A 141 10.30 3.56 3.39
CA LEU A 141 9.62 2.32 3.03
C LEU A 141 10.38 1.73 1.84
N ASP A 142 11.25 0.76 2.13
CA ASP A 142 12.00 -0.02 1.13
C ASP A 142 11.05 -0.94 0.34
N ILE A 143 10.14 -0.34 -0.43
CA ILE A 143 9.21 -1.01 -1.33
C ILE A 143 9.82 -0.94 -2.73
N LEU A 144 10.84 -1.77 -2.96
CA LEU A 144 11.34 -2.12 -4.30
C LEU A 144 11.96 -1.00 -5.11
N ASN A 145 12.42 0.06 -4.44
CA ASN A 145 12.82 1.30 -5.13
C ASN A 145 11.73 1.78 -6.11
N MET A 146 10.45 1.50 -5.82
CA MET A 146 9.35 2.03 -6.61
C MET A 146 8.95 3.40 -6.07
N PRO A 147 8.44 4.29 -6.93
CA PRO A 147 7.85 5.54 -6.46
C PRO A 147 6.76 5.27 -5.42
N ALA A 148 7.02 5.68 -4.19
CA ALA A 148 6.15 5.53 -3.04
C ALA A 148 5.99 6.88 -2.33
N GLU A 149 4.78 7.23 -1.94
CA GLU A 149 4.49 8.52 -1.32
C GLU A 149 3.35 8.41 -0.30
N PHE A 150 3.50 9.08 0.84
CA PHE A 150 2.40 9.24 1.79
C PHE A 150 1.35 10.21 1.23
N VAL A 151 0.09 9.82 1.28
CA VAL A 151 -1.02 10.62 0.74
C VAL A 151 -2.19 10.66 1.72
N THR A 152 -2.96 11.75 1.69
CA THR A 152 -4.14 11.88 2.56
C THR A 152 -5.41 11.34 1.91
N MET A 153 -5.47 11.33 0.57
CA MET A 153 -6.61 10.90 -0.23
C MET A 153 -6.21 9.80 -1.21
N PRO A 154 -5.96 8.56 -0.73
CA PRO A 154 -5.42 7.47 -1.54
C PRO A 154 -6.25 7.13 -2.79
N ASP A 155 -7.58 7.15 -2.70
CA ASP A 155 -8.47 6.75 -3.79
C ASP A 155 -8.37 7.67 -5.02
N SER A 156 -7.97 8.93 -4.79
CA SER A 156 -7.78 9.97 -5.81
C SER A 156 -6.42 9.88 -6.51
N VAL A 157 -5.51 9.04 -6.02
CA VAL A 157 -4.12 8.95 -6.51
C VAL A 157 -3.95 7.66 -7.30
N LYS A 158 -3.50 7.77 -8.55
CA LYS A 158 -3.19 6.62 -9.42
C LYS A 158 -1.69 6.49 -9.72
N ILE A 159 -1.00 7.63 -9.72
CA ILE A 159 0.46 7.74 -9.80
C ILE A 159 0.87 8.60 -8.61
N THR A 160 1.99 8.30 -7.95
CA THR A 160 2.47 9.13 -6.83
C THR A 160 2.64 10.58 -7.30
N PRO A 161 2.12 11.58 -6.55
CA PRO A 161 2.12 12.98 -6.97
C PRO A 161 3.48 13.50 -7.44
N LYS A 162 4.56 13.16 -6.74
CA LYS A 162 5.91 13.60 -7.12
C LYS A 162 6.42 12.94 -8.39
N ALA A 163 6.21 11.64 -8.57
CA ALA A 163 6.61 10.96 -9.81
C ALA A 163 5.78 11.46 -11.00
N GLU A 164 4.47 11.67 -10.82
CA GLU A 164 3.63 12.29 -11.85
C GLU A 164 4.16 13.67 -12.25
N THR A 165 4.52 14.51 -11.27
CA THR A 165 5.07 15.85 -11.52
C THR A 165 6.36 15.78 -12.33
N VAL A 166 7.33 14.98 -11.89
CA VAL A 166 8.63 14.83 -12.58
C VAL A 166 8.45 14.28 -13.99
N ILE A 167 7.60 13.26 -14.18
CA ILE A 167 7.33 12.69 -15.50
C ILE A 167 6.71 13.75 -16.42
N LYS A 168 5.74 14.54 -15.95
CA LYS A 168 5.13 15.62 -16.74
C LYS A 168 6.17 16.67 -17.14
N GLU A 169 7.00 17.11 -16.20
CA GLU A 169 8.08 18.09 -16.47
C GLU A 169 9.07 17.61 -17.52
N ILE A 170 9.47 16.33 -17.47
CA ILE A 170 10.35 15.73 -18.47
C ILE A 170 9.65 15.64 -19.83
N MET A 171 8.41 15.16 -19.86
CA MET A 171 7.66 15.03 -21.11
C MET A 171 7.37 16.39 -21.77
N LEU A 172 7.22 17.47 -20.99
CA LEU A 172 7.01 18.83 -21.52
C LEU A 172 8.18 19.33 -22.38
N LYS A 173 9.37 18.72 -22.29
CA LYS A 173 10.52 19.03 -23.16
C LYS A 173 10.29 18.60 -24.62
N SER A 174 9.40 17.64 -24.86
CA SER A 174 9.19 17.03 -26.18
C SER A 174 7.73 17.00 -26.63
N TYR A 175 6.77 17.18 -25.71
CA TYR A 175 5.35 17.04 -25.98
C TYR A 175 4.56 18.24 -25.43
N GLY A 176 3.52 18.65 -26.15
CA GLY A 176 2.61 19.70 -25.68
C GLY A 176 1.71 19.22 -24.52
N ASN A 177 1.31 20.14 -23.64
CA ASN A 177 0.54 19.83 -22.42
C ASN A 177 -0.72 18.99 -22.68
N LYS A 178 -1.47 19.28 -23.76
CA LYS A 178 -2.67 18.52 -24.13
C LYS A 178 -2.36 17.04 -24.39
N THR A 179 -1.26 16.75 -25.09
CA THR A 179 -0.82 15.37 -25.38
C THR A 179 -0.47 14.64 -24.10
N ILE A 180 0.23 15.30 -23.17
CA ILE A 180 0.61 14.74 -21.87
C ILE A 180 -0.64 14.41 -21.05
N GLU A 181 -1.59 15.33 -20.95
CA GLU A 181 -2.85 15.09 -20.24
C GLU A 181 -3.66 13.93 -20.86
N GLU A 182 -3.69 13.80 -22.19
CA GLU A 182 -4.30 12.64 -22.87
C GLU A 182 -3.58 11.32 -22.54
N ILE A 183 -2.25 11.34 -22.44
CA ILE A 183 -1.44 10.17 -22.06
C ILE A 183 -1.77 9.75 -20.63
N PHE A 184 -1.71 10.67 -19.67
CA PHE A 184 -2.00 10.39 -18.27
C PHE A 184 -3.42 9.86 -18.09
N ASN A 185 -4.41 10.50 -18.70
CA ASN A 185 -5.80 10.03 -18.68
C ASN A 185 -5.97 8.61 -19.24
N LYS A 186 -5.27 8.26 -20.32
CA LYS A 186 -5.33 6.90 -20.90
C LYS A 186 -4.69 5.85 -20.00
N VAL A 187 -3.63 6.22 -19.28
CA VAL A 187 -2.87 5.30 -18.42
C VAL A 187 -3.59 5.08 -17.10
N THR A 188 -4.06 6.14 -16.44
CA THR A 188 -4.75 6.05 -15.15
C THR A 188 -6.10 5.34 -15.25
N LYS A 189 -6.80 5.42 -16.39
CA LYS A 189 -8.02 4.64 -16.69
C LYS A 189 -7.80 3.13 -16.73
N LYS A 190 -6.56 2.69 -16.97
CA LYS A 190 -6.18 1.26 -17.04
C LYS A 190 -5.32 0.84 -15.85
N ALA A 191 -5.28 1.65 -14.79
CA ALA A 191 -4.53 1.33 -13.60
C ALA A 191 -5.16 0.14 -12.85
N THR A 192 -4.34 -0.83 -12.46
CA THR A 192 -4.77 -2.04 -11.78
C THR A 192 -4.36 -1.98 -10.31
N LEU A 193 -5.30 -2.17 -9.39
CA LEU A 193 -4.99 -2.31 -7.96
C LEU A 193 -4.40 -3.70 -7.70
N LEU A 194 -3.12 -3.78 -7.34
CA LEU A 194 -2.45 -5.04 -7.02
C LEU A 194 -2.60 -5.41 -5.55
N PHE A 195 -2.44 -4.43 -4.68
CA PHE A 195 -2.48 -4.64 -3.23
C PHE A 195 -3.10 -3.44 -2.55
N ARG A 196 -3.85 -3.71 -1.47
CA ARG A 196 -4.36 -2.69 -0.57
C ARG A 196 -4.51 -3.25 0.83
N GLY A 197 -3.82 -2.67 1.81
CA GLY A 197 -3.88 -3.19 3.17
C GLY A 197 -2.89 -2.59 4.15
N THR A 198 -2.99 -2.99 5.41
CA THR A 198 -2.05 -2.60 6.46
C THR A 198 -0.66 -3.15 6.19
N LEU A 199 0.37 -2.35 6.46
CA LEU A 199 1.75 -2.81 6.48
C LEU A 199 2.23 -3.01 7.92
N GLU A 200 3.03 -4.05 8.13
CA GLU A 200 3.88 -4.16 9.32
C GLU A 200 5.01 -3.13 9.20
N ASP A 201 5.07 -2.19 10.13
CA ASP A 201 6.07 -1.12 10.12
C ASP A 201 6.39 -0.69 11.55
N GLU A 202 7.67 -0.46 11.85
CA GLU A 202 8.15 -0.09 13.19
C GLU A 202 7.63 1.27 13.68
N ARG A 203 6.99 2.07 12.80
CA ARG A 203 6.30 3.31 13.15
C ARG A 203 4.87 3.09 13.62
N ASN A 204 4.30 1.90 13.43
CA ASN A 204 2.96 1.60 13.89
C ASN A 204 2.87 1.66 15.41
N THR A 205 1.77 2.22 15.90
CA THR A 205 1.38 2.28 17.31
C THR A 205 0.02 1.61 17.51
N ASP A 206 -0.48 1.65 18.74
CA ASP A 206 -1.84 1.23 19.06
C ASP A 206 -2.90 2.14 18.41
N ASN A 207 -2.54 3.36 18.03
CA ASN A 207 -3.47 4.39 17.56
C ASN A 207 -3.12 5.01 16.19
N ALA A 208 -2.06 4.58 15.54
CA ALA A 208 -1.71 4.98 14.18
C ALA A 208 -0.97 3.85 13.46
N TRP A 209 -1.27 3.63 12.19
CA TRP A 209 -0.64 2.57 11.40
C TRP A 209 -0.51 2.95 9.94
N ILE A 210 0.36 2.26 9.22
CA ILE A 210 0.54 2.43 7.78
C ILE A 210 -0.37 1.47 7.02
N GLU A 211 -1.01 1.98 5.96
CA GLU A 211 -1.67 1.16 4.95
C GLU A 211 -1.07 1.47 3.57
N ALA A 212 -0.68 0.45 2.83
CA ALA A 212 -0.15 0.60 1.48
C ALA A 212 -1.18 0.25 0.40
N ILE A 213 -1.03 0.92 -0.72
CA ILE A 213 -1.84 0.76 -1.93
C ILE A 213 -0.88 0.65 -3.10
N LEU A 214 -0.76 -0.54 -3.67
CA LEU A 214 0.08 -0.79 -4.83
C LEU A 214 -0.78 -0.73 -6.09
N ILE A 215 -0.47 0.22 -6.95
CA ILE A 215 -1.16 0.44 -8.22
C ILE A 215 -0.20 0.15 -9.35
N GLN A 216 -0.62 -0.70 -10.29
CA GLN A 216 0.15 -1.01 -11.49
C GLN A 216 -0.38 -0.24 -12.69
N LEU A 217 0.55 0.34 -13.46
CA LEU A 217 0.27 1.01 -14.73
C LEU A 217 1.19 0.42 -15.81
N THR A 218 0.61 -0.08 -16.89
CA THR A 218 1.35 -0.81 -17.94
C THR A 218 1.36 -0.05 -19.28
N ASP A 219 2.56 0.11 -19.82
CA ASP A 219 2.84 0.67 -21.15
C ASP A 219 3.74 -0.27 -21.98
N SER A 220 3.21 -1.44 -22.32
CA SER A 220 3.94 -2.52 -23.01
C SER A 220 4.57 -2.12 -24.36
N ASN A 221 4.02 -1.10 -25.02
CA ASN A 221 4.42 -0.68 -26.36
C ASN A 221 5.24 0.61 -26.35
N VAL A 222 5.53 1.17 -25.16
CA VAL A 222 6.29 2.42 -24.98
C VAL A 222 5.69 3.58 -25.79
N ARG A 223 4.37 3.80 -25.62
CA ARG A 223 3.63 4.88 -26.33
C ARG A 223 2.96 5.87 -25.38
N LYS A 224 3.20 5.75 -24.08
CA LYS A 224 2.57 6.54 -23.01
C LYS A 224 3.65 7.00 -22.03
N LEU A 225 3.57 6.64 -20.74
CA LEU A 225 4.56 7.01 -19.73
C LEU A 225 5.97 6.49 -20.07
N GLY A 226 6.08 5.39 -20.83
CA GLY A 226 7.36 4.86 -21.27
C GLY A 226 8.15 5.80 -22.19
N LEU A 227 7.50 6.84 -22.75
CA LEU A 227 8.12 7.89 -23.56
C LEU A 227 8.90 8.93 -22.73
N ALA A 228 8.73 8.93 -21.41
CA ALA A 228 9.48 9.84 -20.55
C ALA A 228 10.95 9.43 -20.51
N ASP A 229 11.81 10.34 -20.96
CA ASP A 229 13.26 10.17 -20.99
C ASP A 229 13.88 10.47 -19.63
N VAL A 230 13.69 9.53 -18.70
CA VAL A 230 14.15 9.61 -17.31
C VAL A 230 15.51 8.94 -17.15
N GLU A 231 16.43 9.64 -16.51
CA GLU A 231 17.75 9.13 -16.09
C GLU A 231 18.02 9.56 -14.65
N GLU A 232 18.75 8.77 -13.88
CA GLU A 232 19.03 9.07 -12.46
C GLU A 232 19.59 10.49 -12.23
N SER A 233 20.36 11.00 -13.19
CA SER A 233 21.04 12.30 -13.12
C SER A 233 20.17 13.49 -13.54
N ASN A 234 19.07 13.25 -14.25
CA ASN A 234 18.34 14.30 -14.95
C ASN A 234 17.07 14.78 -14.22
N ASN A 235 16.79 14.22 -13.04
CA ASN A 235 15.60 14.54 -12.26
C ASN A 235 15.83 14.38 -10.74
N PRO A 236 15.10 15.13 -9.90
CA PRO A 236 15.39 15.22 -8.46
C PRO A 236 15.15 13.92 -7.70
N LEU A 237 14.24 13.07 -8.17
CA LEU A 237 13.92 11.78 -7.56
C LEU A 237 14.91 10.68 -7.99
N GLY A 238 15.75 10.94 -8.99
CA GLY A 238 16.58 9.92 -9.61
C GLY A 238 15.76 8.81 -10.26
N LEU A 239 14.62 9.17 -10.87
CA LEU A 239 13.80 8.24 -11.64
C LEU A 239 14.60 7.69 -12.83
N HIS A 240 14.49 6.39 -13.06
CA HIS A 240 15.13 5.70 -14.17
C HIS A 240 14.39 4.40 -14.50
N TRP A 241 14.56 3.92 -15.73
CA TRP A 241 14.00 2.63 -16.13
C TRP A 241 14.97 1.51 -15.81
N THR A 242 14.49 0.49 -15.11
CA THR A 242 15.28 -0.65 -14.65
C THR A 242 14.64 -1.95 -15.13
N PRO A 243 15.42 -2.93 -15.63
CA PRO A 243 14.89 -4.25 -15.94
C PRO A 243 14.16 -4.85 -14.74
N LEU A 244 12.95 -5.37 -14.98
CA LEU A 244 12.13 -5.98 -13.95
C LEU A 244 12.37 -7.48 -13.90
N GLU A 245 13.11 -7.94 -12.89
CA GLU A 245 13.24 -9.35 -12.60
C GLU A 245 11.95 -9.87 -11.95
N ILE A 246 11.10 -10.50 -12.77
CA ILE A 246 9.76 -10.96 -12.42
C ILE A 246 9.77 -11.84 -11.15
N THR A 247 10.78 -12.69 -11.00
CA THR A 247 10.92 -13.59 -9.85
C THR A 247 11.17 -12.82 -8.55
N GLU A 248 11.98 -11.76 -8.59
CA GLU A 248 12.30 -10.93 -7.45
C GLU A 248 11.09 -10.08 -7.02
N LEU A 249 10.44 -9.41 -7.98
CA LEU A 249 9.18 -8.70 -7.74
C LEU A 249 8.15 -9.64 -7.11
N LYS A 250 8.04 -10.87 -7.62
CA LYS A 250 7.10 -11.85 -7.09
C LYS A 250 7.41 -12.22 -5.64
N ALA A 251 8.67 -12.51 -5.33
CA ALA A 251 9.08 -12.84 -3.98
C ALA A 251 8.80 -11.71 -2.99
N GLN A 252 9.02 -10.45 -3.39
CA GLN A 252 8.78 -9.31 -2.51
C GLN A 252 7.29 -8.94 -2.39
N LEU A 253 6.50 -9.04 -3.47
CA LEU A 253 5.04 -8.90 -3.36
C LEU A 253 4.45 -9.97 -2.45
N GLN A 254 4.97 -11.20 -2.50
CA GLN A 254 4.57 -12.26 -1.57
C GLN A 254 4.92 -11.92 -0.12
N ARG A 255 6.08 -11.30 0.15
CA ARG A 255 6.44 -10.82 1.49
C ARG A 255 5.50 -9.73 1.98
N LEU A 256 5.23 -8.71 1.15
CA LEU A 256 4.30 -7.62 1.47
C LEU A 256 2.89 -8.15 1.76
N VAL A 257 2.41 -9.08 0.95
CA VAL A 257 1.11 -9.72 1.15
C VAL A 257 1.11 -10.60 2.41
N ALA A 258 2.21 -11.29 2.73
CA ALA A 258 2.31 -12.09 3.94
C ALA A 258 2.34 -11.24 5.22
N GLN A 259 2.93 -10.04 5.15
CA GLN A 259 2.94 -9.05 6.23
C GLN A 259 1.60 -8.29 6.35
N ALA A 260 0.83 -8.24 5.28
CA ALA A 260 -0.48 -7.62 5.31
C ALA A 260 -1.52 -8.55 5.92
N HIS A 261 -1.97 -8.25 7.14
CA HIS A 261 -2.97 -9.01 7.90
C HIS A 261 -4.37 -9.17 7.31
N LEU A 262 -4.60 -8.94 6.01
CA LEU A 262 -5.95 -8.91 5.45
C LEU A 262 -6.39 -10.21 4.80
N SER A 263 -7.46 -10.77 5.38
CA SER A 263 -8.75 -11.00 4.69
C SER A 263 -8.64 -11.11 3.17
N ILE A 264 -8.00 -12.18 2.69
CA ILE A 264 -7.91 -12.55 1.27
C ILE A 264 -9.30 -12.48 0.60
N THR A 265 -10.36 -12.70 1.39
CA THR A 265 -11.75 -12.65 0.98
C THR A 265 -12.22 -11.28 0.49
N ASP A 266 -11.86 -10.16 1.11
CA ASP A 266 -12.50 -8.86 0.79
C ASP A 266 -11.94 -8.22 -0.48
N SER A 267 -10.61 -8.22 -0.65
CA SER A 267 -9.97 -7.72 -1.87
C SER A 267 -10.30 -8.58 -3.09
N ALA A 268 -10.29 -9.90 -2.90
CA ALA A 268 -10.63 -10.82 -3.97
C ALA A 268 -12.14 -10.79 -4.31
N MET A 269 -13.03 -10.48 -3.35
CA MET A 269 -14.45 -10.21 -3.62
C MET A 269 -14.68 -8.89 -4.35
N GLN A 270 -13.92 -7.84 -4.04
CA GLN A 270 -14.04 -6.55 -4.75
C GLN A 270 -13.58 -6.67 -6.20
N GLN A 271 -12.47 -7.36 -6.44
CA GLN A 271 -11.98 -7.65 -7.79
C GLN A 271 -12.88 -8.63 -8.55
N ALA A 272 -13.44 -9.65 -7.89
CA ALA A 272 -14.43 -10.53 -8.50
C ALA A 272 -15.72 -9.78 -8.89
N ARG A 273 -16.13 -8.77 -8.10
CA ARG A 273 -17.26 -7.89 -8.44
C ARG A 273 -16.95 -7.02 -9.66
N GLU A 274 -15.82 -6.33 -9.69
CA GLU A 274 -15.43 -5.50 -10.85
C GLU A 274 -15.24 -6.34 -12.12
N PHE A 275 -14.69 -7.55 -12.01
CA PHE A 275 -14.57 -8.50 -13.12
C PHE A 275 -15.93 -9.08 -13.55
N SER A 276 -16.88 -9.27 -12.62
CA SER A 276 -18.24 -9.73 -12.96
C SER A 276 -19.05 -8.69 -13.75
N TRP A 277 -18.75 -7.39 -13.57
CA TRP A 277 -19.30 -6.33 -14.40
C TRP A 277 -18.77 -6.40 -15.84
N ASP A 278 -17.47 -6.66 -16.01
CA ASP A 278 -16.80 -6.75 -17.32
C ASP A 278 -17.18 -8.03 -18.11
N ILE A 279 -17.51 -9.13 -17.41
CA ILE A 279 -17.88 -10.41 -18.04
C ILE A 279 -19.34 -10.46 -18.51
N ARG A 280 -20.21 -9.59 -18.01
CA ARG A 280 -21.62 -9.57 -18.43
C ARG A 280 -21.78 -9.20 -19.91
N ASP A 281 -20.76 -8.59 -20.52
CA ASP A 281 -20.71 -8.23 -21.94
C ASP A 281 -20.03 -9.27 -22.85
N GLN A 282 -19.37 -10.31 -22.30
CA GLN A 282 -18.64 -11.29 -23.10
C GLN A 282 -18.89 -12.72 -22.63
N GLY A 283 -19.91 -13.35 -23.22
CA GLY A 283 -20.33 -14.70 -22.90
C GLY A 283 -19.21 -15.74 -23.00
N THR A 284 -18.62 -16.14 -21.87
CA THR A 284 -17.82 -17.37 -21.77
C THR A 284 -17.79 -17.89 -20.32
N ALA A 285 -18.75 -18.76 -19.98
CA ALA A 285 -18.90 -19.41 -18.68
C ALA A 285 -17.69 -20.30 -18.26
N GLY A 286 -16.78 -20.62 -19.20
CA GLY A 286 -15.60 -21.47 -18.95
C GLY A 286 -14.46 -20.79 -18.18
N LYS A 287 -14.34 -19.44 -18.22
CA LYS A 287 -13.26 -18.70 -17.53
C LYS A 287 -13.52 -18.47 -16.04
N PHE A 288 -14.80 -18.52 -15.64
CA PHE A 288 -15.25 -18.32 -14.26
C PHE A 288 -14.78 -19.45 -13.32
N LYS A 289 -14.78 -20.70 -13.80
CA LYS A 289 -14.44 -21.87 -12.98
C LYS A 289 -12.95 -21.95 -12.63
N THR A 290 -12.08 -21.43 -13.50
CA THR A 290 -10.63 -21.35 -13.25
C THR A 290 -10.29 -20.24 -12.25
N PHE A 291 -11.03 -19.12 -12.28
CA PHE A 291 -10.81 -17.98 -11.38
C PHE A 291 -11.22 -18.25 -9.92
N VAL A 292 -12.27 -19.05 -9.70
CA VAL A 292 -12.71 -19.43 -8.35
C VAL A 292 -11.71 -20.33 -7.62
N ASN A 293 -10.97 -21.20 -8.34
CA ASN A 293 -9.90 -22.00 -7.72
C ASN A 293 -8.64 -21.17 -7.39
N ILE A 294 -8.44 -20.03 -8.06
CA ILE A 294 -7.34 -19.08 -7.83
C ILE A 294 -7.56 -18.27 -6.53
N LEU A 295 -8.83 -18.03 -6.17
CA LEU A 295 -9.27 -17.36 -4.94
C LEU A 295 -9.01 -18.16 -3.66
N ALA A 296 -8.99 -19.50 -3.73
CA ALA A 296 -8.81 -20.36 -2.55
C ALA A 296 -7.36 -20.40 -2.04
N ASN A 297 -6.39 -19.97 -2.86
CA ASN A 297 -4.98 -19.94 -2.54
C ASN A 297 -4.49 -18.49 -2.70
N GLY A 298 -4.52 -17.69 -1.64
CA GLY A 298 -4.13 -16.27 -1.61
C GLY A 298 -2.71 -15.92 -2.09
N VAL A 299 -1.97 -16.89 -2.63
CA VAL A 299 -0.63 -16.78 -3.22
C VAL A 299 -0.68 -16.58 -4.74
N THR A 300 -1.84 -16.78 -5.38
CA THR A 300 -1.95 -16.85 -6.85
C THR A 300 -2.12 -15.49 -7.55
N MET A 301 -2.30 -14.39 -6.81
CA MET A 301 -2.42 -13.02 -7.37
C MET A 301 -1.17 -12.56 -8.14
N VAL A 302 0.00 -13.11 -7.82
CA VAL A 302 1.24 -12.74 -8.50
C VAL A 302 1.37 -13.36 -9.90
N ASN A 303 0.55 -14.35 -10.23
CA ASN A 303 0.62 -15.04 -11.53
C ASN A 303 -0.32 -14.45 -12.62
N ILE A 304 -1.07 -13.37 -12.38
CA ILE A 304 -2.08 -12.95 -13.38
C ILE A 304 -1.64 -11.80 -14.29
N VAL A 305 -0.73 -10.91 -13.89
CA VAL A 305 -0.31 -9.81 -14.81
C VAL A 305 1.01 -10.08 -15.53
N LEU A 306 1.91 -10.85 -14.92
CA LEU A 306 3.23 -11.13 -15.50
C LEU A 306 3.19 -12.24 -16.57
N THR A 307 2.20 -13.14 -16.51
CA THR A 307 2.04 -14.22 -17.50
C THR A 307 1.32 -13.74 -18.76
N THR A 308 0.51 -12.67 -18.72
CA THR A 308 -0.06 -12.11 -19.96
C THR A 308 0.98 -11.41 -20.83
N ALA A 309 2.08 -10.91 -20.26
CA ALA A 309 3.20 -10.37 -21.03
C ALA A 309 4.07 -11.48 -21.66
N SER A 310 4.13 -12.67 -21.07
CA SER A 310 4.84 -13.82 -21.65
C SER A 310 3.98 -14.64 -22.63
N LEU A 311 2.65 -14.59 -22.50
CA LEU A 311 1.69 -15.31 -23.36
C LEU A 311 1.22 -14.52 -24.59
N ALA A 312 1.61 -13.24 -24.74
CA ALA A 312 1.39 -12.46 -25.95
C ALA A 312 2.52 -12.66 -27.00
N GLY A 313 3.04 -13.88 -27.08
CA GLY A 313 3.90 -14.34 -28.17
C GLY A 313 3.10 -14.70 -29.41
#